data_AF-A0A5J4Q8G9-F1
#
_entry.id   AF-A0A5J4Q8G9-F1
#
_cell.length_a   1.000
_cell.length_b   1.000
_cell.length_c   1.000
_cell.angle_alpha   90.00
_cell.angle_beta   90.00
_cell.angle_gamma   90.00
#
_symmetry.space_group_name_H-M   'P 1'
#
loop_
_entity.id
_entity.type
_entity.pdbx_description
1 polymer ?
#
loop_
_entity_poly.entity_id
_entity_poly.type
_entity_poly.pdbx_seq_one_letter_code
_entity_poly.pdbx_strand_id
1 'polypeptide(L)'
;MLISLFGMDNYDNENGGKQRDYNFRYAQRFFNDRFQVVIGGHISTNDNNIGQNESFIDNISLEYRLDVSGTRYVRIYHNKNFDNLLEGEITETGTGIVLRKRVNKLKELFIF
;
A
#
# COMPACT_ATOMS: atom_id res chain seq x y z
N MET A 1 -9.78 14.27 5.11
CA MET A 1 -8.61 14.79 4.36
C MET A 1 -8.30 13.86 3.19
N LEU A 2 -7.94 14.42 2.04
CA LEU A 2 -7.50 13.69 0.86
C LEU A 2 -5.99 13.87 0.65
N ILE A 3 -5.29 12.79 0.28
CA ILE A 3 -3.87 12.80 -0.07
C ILE A 3 -3.70 12.01 -1.36
N SER A 4 -2.94 12.55 -2.31
CA SER A 4 -2.57 11.86 -3.54
C SER A 4 -1.08 12.05 -3.80
N LEU A 5 -0.42 10.97 -4.22
CA LEU A 5 1.00 10.95 -4.56
C LEU A 5 1.17 10.28 -5.92
N PHE A 6 2.02 10.86 -6.75
CA PHE A 6 2.43 10.31 -8.05
C PHE A 6 3.95 10.33 -8.14
N GLY A 7 4.53 9.28 -8.70
CA GLY A 7 5.96 9.11 -8.93
C GLY A 7 6.23 8.52 -10.31
N MET A 8 7.39 8.82 -10.88
CA MET A 8 7.84 8.28 -12.16
C MET A 8 9.34 8.02 -12.08
N ASP A 9 9.73 6.79 -12.41
CA ASP A 9 11.12 6.34 -12.47
C ASP A 9 11.44 5.87 -13.88
N ASN A 10 12.68 6.11 -14.34
CA ASN A 10 13.14 5.66 -15.65
C ASN A 10 14.40 4.81 -15.48
N TYR A 11 14.44 3.66 -16.15
CA TYR A 11 15.56 2.74 -16.14
C TYR A 11 16.05 2.50 -17.58
N ASP A 12 17.35 2.61 -17.79
CA ASP A 12 17.99 2.18 -19.02
C ASP A 12 18.29 0.68 -18.89
N ASN A 13 17.68 -0.13 -19.75
CA ASN A 13 17.87 -1.58 -19.76
C ASN A 13 19.15 -1.94 -20.54
N GLU A 14 19.83 -3.03 -20.16
CA GLU A 14 21.11 -3.47 -20.74
C GLU A 14 21.02 -3.75 -22.26
N ASN A 15 19.81 -3.97 -22.79
CA ASN A 15 19.52 -4.17 -24.21
C ASN A 15 19.19 -2.86 -24.98
N GLY A 16 19.39 -1.68 -24.39
CA GLY A 16 19.09 -0.39 -25.03
C GLY A 16 17.61 0.01 -25.03
N GLY A 17 16.77 -0.72 -24.29
CA GLY A 17 15.36 -0.38 -24.06
C GLY A 17 15.18 0.60 -22.90
N LYS A 18 14.19 1.48 -22.98
CA LYS A 18 13.80 2.39 -21.88
C LYS A 18 12.62 1.80 -21.11
N GLN A 19 12.82 1.42 -19.85
CA GLN A 19 11.74 1.06 -18.94
C GLN A 19 11.30 2.31 -18.16
N ARG A 20 9.99 2.50 -18.04
CA ARG A 20 9.39 3.62 -17.31
C ARG A 20 8.36 3.06 -16.37
N ASP A 21 8.54 3.36 -15.09
CA ASP A 21 7.69 2.88 -14.02
C ASP A 21 6.92 4.07 -13.45
N TYR A 22 5.60 3.96 -13.39
CA TYR A 22 4.70 4.97 -12.85
C TYR A 22 4.04 4.42 -11.60
N ASN A 23 4.15 5.18 -10.52
CA ASN A 23 3.59 4.82 -9.22
C ASN A 23 2.53 5.85 -8.83
N PHE A 24 1.37 5.39 -8.36
CA PHE A 24 0.34 6.28 -7.83
C PHE A 24 -0.22 5.77 -6.50
N ARG A 25 -0.62 6.71 -5.65
CA ARG A 25 -1.28 6.43 -4.39
C ARG A 25 -2.35 7.46 -4.09
N TYR A 26 -3.54 6.99 -3.76
CA TYR A 26 -4.68 7.78 -3.34
C TYR A 26 -5.09 7.38 -1.93
N ALA A 27 -5.30 8.35 -1.05
CA ALA A 27 -5.77 8.12 0.30
C ALA A 27 -6.88 9.10 0.67
N GLN A 28 -8.00 8.58 1.14
CA GLN A 28 -9.16 9.38 1.55
C GLN A 28 -9.61 9.02 2.96
N ARG A 29 -9.82 10.06 3.78
CA ARG A 29 -10.42 9.95 5.11
C ARG A 29 -11.83 10.53 5.15
N PHE A 30 -12.72 9.84 5.85
CA PHE A 30 -14.14 10.18 5.98
C PHE A 30 -14.69 9.75 7.36
N PHE A 31 -15.92 10.19 7.68
CA PHE A 31 -16.54 10.05 9.02
C PHE A 31 -15.66 10.56 10.17
N ASN A 32 -15.34 11.86 10.19
CA ASN A 32 -14.47 12.49 11.20
C ASN A 32 -13.13 11.74 11.35
N ASP A 33 -12.53 11.41 10.21
CA ASP A 33 -11.29 10.65 10.09
C ASP A 33 -11.32 9.23 10.71
N ARG A 34 -12.51 8.67 11.00
CA ARG A 34 -12.62 7.30 11.52
C ARG A 34 -12.28 6.24 10.47
N PHE A 35 -12.64 6.48 9.21
CA PHE A 35 -12.29 5.57 8.12
C PHE A 35 -11.22 6.19 7.24
N GLN A 36 -10.24 5.37 6.86
CA GLN A 36 -9.25 5.71 5.85
C GLN A 36 -9.18 4.59 4.81
N VAL A 37 -9.42 4.94 3.55
CA VAL A 37 -9.17 4.07 2.41
C VAL A 37 -7.89 4.53 1.73
N VAL A 38 -7.01 3.58 1.40
CA VAL A 38 -5.80 3.81 0.62
C VAL A 38 -5.80 2.84 -0.55
N ILE A 39 -5.58 3.37 -1.75
CA ILE A 39 -5.43 2.62 -2.99
C ILE A 39 -4.11 3.04 -3.62
N GLY A 40 -3.31 2.08 -4.08
CA GLY A 40 -2.05 2.32 -4.77
C GLY A 40 -1.84 1.33 -5.90
N GLY A 41 -1.01 1.71 -6.86
CA GLY A 41 -0.71 0.88 -8.02
C GLY A 41 0.53 1.35 -8.77
N HIS A 42 1.03 0.45 -9.60
CA HIS A 42 2.24 0.57 -10.39
C HIS A 42 1.96 0.19 -11.85
N ILE A 43 2.57 0.92 -12.79
CA ILE A 43 2.49 0.64 -14.23
C ILE A 43 3.92 0.68 -14.79
N SER A 44 4.37 -0.42 -15.40
CA SER A 44 5.66 -0.47 -16.12
C SER A 44 5.47 -0.54 -17.63
N THR A 45 6.25 0.22 -18.40
CA THR A 45 6.18 0.23 -19.87
C THR A 45 6.93 -0.94 -20.53
N ASN A 46 7.63 -1.79 -19.77
CA ASN A 46 8.41 -2.91 -20.30
C ASN A 46 7.65 -4.26 -20.27
N ASP A 47 6.41 -4.27 -19.77
CA ASP A 47 5.56 -5.45 -19.83
C ASP A 47 5.04 -5.66 -21.26
N ASN A 48 5.67 -6.58 -22.00
CA ASN A 48 5.25 -7.01 -23.33
C ASN A 48 3.90 -7.76 -23.35
N ASN A 49 3.16 -7.76 -22.23
CA ASN A 49 1.89 -8.44 -22.02
C ASN A 49 0.71 -7.46 -22.01
N ILE A 50 0.59 -6.61 -23.04
CA ILE A 50 -0.55 -5.67 -23.22
C ILE A 50 -1.87 -6.42 -23.57
N GLY A 51 -2.00 -7.70 -23.19
CA GLY A 51 -3.03 -8.61 -23.70
C GLY A 51 -3.84 -9.39 -22.67
N GLN A 52 -3.46 -9.48 -21.39
CA GLN A 52 -4.18 -10.35 -20.44
C GLN A 52 -4.21 -9.77 -19.03
N ASN A 53 -5.36 -9.26 -18.59
CA ASN A 53 -5.79 -9.16 -17.17
C ASN A 53 -4.81 -8.56 -16.14
N GLU A 54 -3.87 -7.69 -16.52
CA GLU A 54 -3.00 -7.01 -15.55
C GLU A 54 -3.81 -5.99 -14.72
N SER A 55 -3.81 -6.19 -13.40
CA SER A 55 -4.42 -5.25 -12.46
C SER A 55 -3.46 -4.10 -12.23
N PHE A 56 -3.86 -2.89 -12.61
CA PHE A 56 -3.10 -1.66 -12.32
C PHE A 56 -3.22 -1.21 -10.85
N ILE A 57 -4.02 -1.92 -10.05
CA ILE A 57 -4.19 -1.68 -8.62
C ILE A 57 -3.48 -2.81 -7.89
N ASP A 58 -2.47 -2.45 -7.10
CA ASP A 58 -1.61 -3.40 -6.40
C ASP A 58 -1.88 -3.41 -4.90
N ASN A 59 -2.21 -2.23 -4.34
CA ASN A 59 -2.35 -2.09 -2.91
C ASN A 59 -3.71 -1.47 -2.59
N ILE A 60 -4.49 -2.17 -1.76
CA ILE A 60 -5.70 -1.63 -1.17
C ILE A 60 -5.67 -1.84 0.33
N SER A 61 -6.02 -0.82 1.09
CA SER A 61 -6.20 -0.96 2.54
C SER A 61 -7.35 -0.11 3.06
N LEU A 62 -8.03 -0.66 4.05
CA LEU A 62 -9.07 -0.01 4.82
C LEU A 62 -8.65 0.01 6.29
N GLU A 63 -8.66 1.19 6.88
CA GLU A 63 -8.39 1.40 8.30
C GLU A 63 -9.62 1.99 9.00
N TYR A 64 -9.93 1.47 10.19
CA TYR A 64 -10.98 2.01 11.07
C TYR A 64 -10.40 2.35 12.45
N ARG A 65 -10.52 3.61 12.84
CA ARG A 65 -10.07 4.09 14.16
C ARG A 65 -11.04 3.68 15.26
N LEU A 66 -10.50 3.02 16.28
CA LEU A 66 -11.23 2.60 17.48
C LEU A 66 -11.38 3.75 18.48
N ASP A 67 -10.51 4.75 18.41
CA ASP A 67 -10.56 5.96 19.23
C ASP A 67 -10.30 7.23 18.42
N VAL A 68 -10.67 8.37 18.98
CA VAL A 68 -10.56 9.69 18.33
C VAL A 68 -9.09 10.13 18.16
N SER A 69 -8.19 9.65 19.02
CA SER A 69 -6.76 9.98 18.95
C SER A 69 -6.01 9.26 17.83
N GLY A 70 -6.62 8.23 17.22
CA GLY A 70 -5.99 7.42 16.17
C GLY A 70 -4.86 6.53 16.69
N THR A 71 -4.78 6.31 18.00
CA THR A 71 -3.77 5.43 18.61
C THR A 71 -4.15 3.97 18.51
N ARG A 72 -5.42 3.65 18.27
CA ARG A 72 -5.91 2.28 18.07
C ARG A 72 -6.76 2.20 16.82
N TYR A 73 -6.45 1.27 15.94
CA TYR A 73 -7.22 1.05 14.71
C TYR A 73 -7.15 -0.39 14.22
N VAL A 74 -8.20 -0.82 13.53
CA VAL A 74 -8.20 -2.07 12.77
C VAL A 74 -7.79 -1.74 11.34
N ARG A 75 -7.00 -2.62 10.73
CA ARG A 75 -6.55 -2.50 9.34
C ARG A 75 -6.80 -3.81 8.62
N ILE A 76 -7.39 -3.71 7.44
CA ILE A 76 -7.48 -4.80 6.46
C ILE A 76 -6.71 -4.33 5.22
N TYR A 77 -5.91 -5.21 4.64
CA TYR A 77 -5.10 -4.88 3.47
C TYR A 77 -4.94 -6.06 2.52
N HIS A 78 -4.73 -5.72 1.25
CA HIS A 78 -4.29 -6.61 0.20
C HIS A 78 -3.20 -5.87 -0.57
N ASN A 79 -2.01 -6.44 -0.63
CA ASN A 79 -0.86 -5.87 -1.32
C ASN A 79 -0.27 -6.91 -2.29
N LYS A 80 0.01 -6.47 -3.50
CA LYS A 80 0.80 -7.17 -4.50
C LYS A 80 2.13 -6.44 -4.64
N ASN A 81 3.24 -7.15 -4.46
CA ASN A 81 4.59 -6.60 -4.63
C ASN A 81 5.26 -7.27 -5.84
N PHE A 82 5.87 -6.45 -6.69
CA PHE A 82 6.65 -6.87 -7.86
C PHE A 82 8.16 -6.73 -7.63
N ASP A 83 8.64 -6.95 -6.41
CA ASP A 83 10.07 -6.94 -6.13
C ASP A 83 10.60 -8.38 -6.24
N ASN A 84 11.00 -8.77 -7.45
CA ASN A 84 12.15 -9.63 -7.76
C ASN A 84 11.97 -10.26 -9.15
N LEU A 85 12.87 -9.91 -10.08
CA LEU A 85 13.02 -10.53 -11.41
C LEU A 85 13.22 -12.06 -11.38
N LEU A 86 13.33 -12.67 -10.20
CA LEU A 86 13.65 -14.08 -9.97
C LEU A 86 12.62 -14.86 -9.13
N GLU A 87 11.74 -14.19 -8.38
CA GLU A 87 10.92 -14.85 -7.33
C GLU A 87 9.40 -14.84 -7.59
N GLY A 88 8.94 -14.08 -8.58
CA GLY A 88 7.52 -14.04 -8.97
C GLY A 88 6.66 -13.16 -8.06
N GLU A 89 5.38 -13.05 -8.42
CA GLU A 89 4.41 -12.19 -7.76
C GLU A 89 4.14 -12.61 -6.30
N ILE A 90 4.40 -11.70 -5.34
CA ILE A 90 4.06 -11.92 -3.93
C ILE A 90 2.79 -11.14 -3.60
N THR A 91 1.73 -11.87 -3.29
CA THR A 91 0.44 -11.31 -2.83
C THR A 91 0.25 -11.57 -1.33
N GLU A 92 0.06 -10.50 -0.56
CA GLU A 92 -0.17 -10.52 0.88
C GLU A 92 -1.57 -9.96 1.19
N THR A 93 -2.43 -10.78 1.80
CA THR A 93 -3.73 -10.33 2.31
C THR A 93 -3.80 -10.56 3.81
N GLY A 94 -4.22 -9.54 4.57
CA GLY A 94 -4.26 -9.64 6.01
C GLY A 94 -5.22 -8.68 6.68
N THR A 95 -5.49 -8.97 7.94
CA THR A 95 -6.19 -8.07 8.86
C THR A 95 -5.43 -8.01 10.18
N GLY A 96 -5.49 -6.90 10.88
CA GLY A 96 -4.80 -6.73 12.14
C GLY A 96 -5.31 -5.53 12.94
N ILE A 97 -4.93 -5.52 14.22
CA ILE A 97 -5.12 -4.37 15.10
C ILE A 97 -3.77 -3.66 15.27
N VAL A 98 -3.78 -2.34 15.18
CA VAL A 98 -2.62 -1.50 15.44
C VAL A 98 -2.86 -0.72 16.71
N LEU A 99 -1.92 -0.83 17.65
CA LEU A 99 -1.88 -0.12 18.91
C LEU A 99 -0.62 0.73 18.95
N ARG A 100 -0.76 2.04 19.12
CA ARG A 100 0.33 3.00 19.18
C ARG A 100 0.31 3.72 20.52
N LYS A 101 1.23 3.35 21.40
CA LYS A 101 1.39 3.96 22.73
C LYS A 101 2.87 4.07 23.05
N ARG A 102 3.29 5.19 23.66
CA ARG A 102 4.62 5.29 24.27
C ARG A 102 4.59 4.48 25.56
N VAL A 103 5.47 3.48 25.64
CA VAL A 103 5.52 2.53 26.76
C VAL A 103 6.97 2.29 27.14
N ASN A 104 7.21 1.97 28.41
CA ASN A 104 8.54 1.54 28.85
C ASN A 104 8.71 0.02 28.70
N LYS A 105 7.60 -0.73 28.67
CA LYS A 105 7.60 -2.19 28.55
C LYS A 105 6.53 -2.64 27.56
N LEU A 106 6.82 -3.64 26.72
CA LEU A 106 5.87 -4.16 25.72
C LEU A 106 4.53 -4.59 26.32
N LYS A 107 4.54 -5.18 27.52
CA LYS A 107 3.30 -5.57 28.23
C LYS A 107 2.33 -4.41 28.45
N GLU A 108 2.83 -3.17 28.53
CA GLU A 108 2.02 -1.96 28.75
C GLU A 108 1.17 -1.56 27.53
N LEU A 109 1.41 -2.18 26.37
CA LEU A 109 0.55 -2.06 25.18
C LEU A 109 -0.78 -2.80 25.34
N PHE A 110 -0.80 -3.85 26.18
CA PHE A 110 -1.95 -4.73 26.36
C PHE A 110 -2.68 -4.51 27.69
N ILE A 111 -2.27 -3.54 28.50
CA ILE A 111 -2.99 -3.17 29.72
C ILE A 111 -4.09 -2.19 29.28
N PHE A 112 -5.31 -2.70 29.22
CA PHE A 112 -6.52 -1.96 28.85
C PHE A 112 -7.14 -1.27 30.07
#